data_AF-A0A1C5L9T8-F1
#
_entry.id   AF-A0A1C5L9T8-F1
#
_cell.length_a   1.000
_cell.length_b   1.000
_cell.length_c   1.000
_cell.angle_alpha   90.00
_cell.angle_beta   90.00
_cell.angle_gamma   90.00
#
_symmetry.space_group_name_H-M   'P 1'
#
loop_
_entity.id
_entity.type
_entity.pdbx_description
1 polymer ?
#
loop_
_entity_poly.entity_id
_entity_poly.type
_entity_poly.pdbx_seq_one_letter_code
_entity_poly.pdbx_strand_id
1 'polypeptide(L)' 'MTLNQILYFQKVARLENYHQASEELYISQPSLSRSMAVLESELGVALFEKKAGE' A
#
# COMPACT_ATOMS: atom_id res chain seq x y z
N MET A 1 9.59 -5.42 8.64
CA MET A 1 9.19 -4.00 8.53
C MET A 1 10.38 -3.17 8.04
N THR A 2 10.14 -2.24 7.11
CA THR A 2 11.15 -1.38 6.46
C THR A 2 10.65 0.06 6.36
N LEU A 3 11.56 1.02 6.23
CA LEU A 3 11.18 2.43 6.05
C LEU A 3 10.35 2.65 4.77
N ASN A 4 10.68 1.95 3.69
CA ASN A 4 9.93 2.04 2.43
C ASN A 4 8.48 1.59 2.60
N GLN A 5 8.21 0.53 3.36
CA GLN A 5 6.84 0.10 3.65
C GLN A 5 6.03 1.20 4.37
N ILE A 6 6.64 1.93 5.31
CA ILE A 6 5.97 3.03 6.01
C ILE A 6 5.69 4.21 5.07
N LEU A 7 6.65 4.56 4.19
CA LEU A 7 6.47 5.62 3.18
C LEU A 7 5.38 5.25 2.17
N TYR A 8 5.35 3.99 1.74
CA TYR A 8 4.34 3.46 0.83
C TYR A 8 2.95 3.47 1.48
N PHE A 9 2.83 3.01 2.72
CA PHE A 9 1.60 3.08 3.49
C PHE A 9 1.11 4.53 3.60
N GLN A 10 1.97 5.46 4.00
CA GLN A 10 1.61 6.89 4.09
C GLN A 10 1.13 7.44 2.76
N LYS A 11 1.77 7.07 1.64
CA LYS A 11 1.36 7.50 0.30
C LYS A 11 0.00 6.94 -0.09
N VAL A 12 -0.22 5.63 0.08
CA VAL A 12 -1.50 4.97 -0.23
C VAL A 12 -2.62 5.52 0.64
N ALA A 13 -2.37 5.74 1.93
CA ALA A 13 -3.35 6.34 2.84
C ALA A 13 -3.71 7.78 2.46
N ARG A 14 -2.77 8.56 1.91
CA ARG A 14 -3.03 9.94 1.47
C ARG A 14 -3.85 10.00 0.18
N LEU A 15 -3.61 9.08 -0.74
CA LEU A 15 -4.23 9.08 -2.07
C LEU A 15 -5.48 8.20 -2.16
N GLU A 16 -5.66 7.28 -1.20
CA GLU A 16 -6.71 6.26 -1.17
C GLU A 16 -6.79 5.41 -2.45
N ASN A 17 -5.73 5.41 -3.26
CA ASN A 17 -5.68 4.76 -4.57
C ASN A 17 -4.30 4.14 -4.82
N TYR A 18 -4.26 2.81 -4.92
CA TYR A 18 -3.04 2.04 -5.17
C TYR A 18 -2.41 2.33 -6.53
N HIS A 19 -3.22 2.60 -7.56
CA HIS A 19 -2.70 2.89 -8.89
C HIS A 19 -1.97 4.24 -8.88
N GLN A 20 -2.66 5.30 -8.43
CA GLN A 20 -2.07 6.64 -8.34
C GLN A 20 -0.85 6.68 -7.41
N ALA A 21 -0.90 5.98 -6.27
CA ALA A 21 0.24 5.87 -5.37
C ALA A 21 1.46 5.20 -6.03
N SER A 22 1.24 4.18 -6.86
CA SER A 22 2.32 3.50 -7.57
C SER A 22 3.00 4.41 -8.62
N GLU A 23 2.21 5.23 -9.31
CA GLU A 23 2.73 6.23 -10.26
C GLU A 23 3.56 7.30 -9.55
N GLU A 24 3.06 7.86 -8.43
CA GLU A 24 3.80 8.87 -7.65
C GLU A 24 5.07 8.33 -6.96
N LEU A 25 5.11 7.03 -6.67
CA LEU A 25 6.26 6.36 -6.08
C LEU A 25 7.24 5.83 -7.14
N TYR A 26 6.92 5.95 -8.43
CA TYR A 26 7.71 5.41 -9.54
C TYR A 26 7.98 3.90 -9.43
N ILE A 27 6.98 3.13 -8.97
CA ILE A 27 7.06 1.67 -8.86
C ILE A 27 5.82 1.03 -9.51
N SER A 28 5.87 -0.28 -9.74
CA SER A 28 4.70 -0.99 -10.23
C SER A 28 3.65 -1.19 -9.12
N GLN A 29 2.37 -1.07 -9.48
CA GLN A 29 1.24 -1.34 -8.56
C GLN A 29 1.32 -2.74 -7.91
N PRO A 30 1.73 -3.83 -8.60
CA PRO A 30 1.91 -5.14 -7.97
C PRO A 30 3.00 -5.16 -6.90
N SER A 31 4.09 -4.40 -7.10
CA SER A 31 5.16 -4.26 -6.12
C SER A 31 4.66 -3.55 -4.85
N LEU A 32 3.94 -2.43 -5.04
CA LEU A 32 3.31 -1.69 -3.96
C LEU A 32 2.32 -2.57 -3.16
N SER A 33 1.43 -3.27 -3.87
CA SER A 33 0.44 -4.16 -3.26
C SER A 33 1.09 -5.28 -2.45
N ARG A 34 2.16 -5.90 -2.98
CA ARG A 34 2.92 -6.92 -2.26
C ARG A 34 3.58 -6.34 -1.01
N SER A 35 4.17 -5.15 -1.11
CA SER A 35 4.82 -4.48 0.01
C SER A 35 3.83 -4.18 1.15
N MET A 36 2.61 -3.74 0.82
CA MET A 36 1.52 -3.54 1.78
C MET A 36 1.06 -4.84 2.41
N ALA A 37 0.84 -5.90 1.62
CA ALA A 37 0.44 -7.21 2.16
C ALA A 37 1.47 -7.79 3.13
N VAL A 38 2.77 -7.61 2.85
CA VAL A 38 3.85 -8.00 3.78
C VAL A 38 3.77 -7.17 5.07
N LEU A 39 3.57 -5.85 4.97
CA LEU A 39 3.47 -4.99 6.15
C LEU A 39 2.25 -5.36 7.02
N GLU A 40 1.09 -5.58 6.41
CA GLU A 40 -0.13 -6.05 7.11
C GLU A 40 0.11 -7.38 7.82
N SER A 41 0.79 -8.32 7.16
CA SER A 41 1.15 -9.62 7.75
C SER A 41 2.11 -9.49 8.92
N GLU A 42 3.08 -8.58 8.87
CA GLU A 42 4.03 -8.36 9.97
C GLU A 42 3.36 -7.69 11.17
N LEU A 43 2.38 -6.80 10.93
CA LEU A 43 1.63 -6.12 11.98
C LEU A 43 0.46 -6.96 12.52
N GLY A 44 0.05 -8.02 11.80
CA GLY A 44 -1.10 -8.85 12.17
C GLY A 44 -2.45 -8.13 12.02
N VAL A 45 -2.52 -7.08 11.21
CA VAL A 45 -3.71 -6.26 11.02
C VAL A 45 -3.83 -5.80 9.57
N ALA A 46 -5.05 -5.75 9.06
CA ALA A 46 -5.33 -5.11 7.77
C ALA A 46 -5.19 -3.59 7.92
N LEU A 47 -4.42 -2.96 7.05
CA LEU A 47 -4.17 -1.52 7.06
C LEU A 47 -5.18 -0.78 6.17
N PHE A 48 -5.77 -1.47 5.18
CA PHE A 48 -6.75 -0.90 4.28
C PHE A 48 -7.95 -1.83 4.11
N GLU A 49 -9.14 -1.24 4.03
CA GLU A 49 -10.35 -1.95 3.64
C GLU A 49 -10.42 -2.04 2.12
N LYS A 50 -10.61 -3.25 1.60
CA LYS A 50 -10.89 -3.44 0.17
C LYS A 50 -12.35 -3.10 -0.06
N LYS A 51 -12.63 -1.93 -0.65
CA LYS A 51 -13.93 -1.70 -1.27
C LYS A 51 -14.03 -2.63 -2.47
N ALA A 52 -14.82 -3.70 -2.34
CA ALA A 52 -15.35 -4.38 -3.52
C ALA A 52 -16.17 -3.32 -4.27
N GLY A 53 -15.87 -3.12 -5.56
CA GLY A 53 -16.46 -2.04 -6.34
C GLY A 53 -17.99 -2.01 -6.27
N GLU A 54 -18.55 -0.80 -6.30
CA GLU A 54 -19.88 -0.58 -6.87
C GLU A 54 -19.87 -0.87 -8.38
#